data_AF-A0A965VLJ1-F1
#
_entry.id   AF-A0A965VLJ1-F1
#
_cell.length_a   1.000
_cell.length_b   1.000
_cell.length_c   1.000
_cell.angle_alpha   90.00
_cell.angle_beta   90.00
_cell.angle_gamma   90.00
#
_symmetry.space_group_name_H-M   'P 1'
#
loop_
_entity.id
_entity.type
_entity.pdbx_description
1 polymer ?
#
loop_
_entity_poly.entity_id
_entity_poly.type
_entity_poly.pdbx_seq_one_letter_code
_entity_poly.pdbx_strand_id
1 'polypeptide(L)'
;MPPVPDRRFSSPAWSEPWYDWLRRSYLLNSRYVDALVESMQVDARTRERMRFAARQLADAMSPANFAATNPEAVQLALESNGESLSRGIRQLMDDTLHGRIATTDETAFEVGRNLATTAGAVVFENEVM
;
A
#
# COMPACT_ATOMS: atom_id res chain seq x y z
N MET A 1 11.49 -13.27 18.76
CA MET A 1 10.48 -13.74 17.80
C MET A 1 11.13 -13.85 16.42
N PRO A 2 10.81 -14.87 15.61
CA PRO A 2 11.21 -14.86 14.20
C PRO A 2 10.60 -13.63 13.51
N PRO A 3 11.23 -13.10 12.46
CA PRO A 3 10.68 -11.98 11.71
C PRO A 3 9.31 -12.35 11.15
N VAL A 4 8.33 -11.46 11.33
CA VAL A 4 6.98 -11.64 10.76
C VAL A 4 7.13 -11.67 9.24
N PRO A 5 6.60 -12.69 8.54
CA PRO A 5 6.65 -12.75 7.09
C PRO A 5 5.99 -11.51 6.47
N ASP A 6 6.67 -10.87 5.51
CA ASP A 6 6.14 -9.70 4.82
C ASP A 6 4.88 -10.10 4.02
N ARG A 7 3.72 -9.61 4.46
CA ARG A 7 2.40 -9.97 3.92
C ARG A 7 2.24 -9.57 2.45
N ARG A 8 3.01 -8.60 1.95
CA ARG A 8 2.99 -8.19 0.53
C ARG A 8 3.38 -9.33 -0.41
N PHE A 9 4.08 -10.34 0.10
CA PHE A 9 4.60 -11.46 -0.68
C PHE A 9 3.96 -12.80 -0.29
N SER A 10 2.72 -12.79 0.22
CA SER A 10 2.02 -13.99 0.70
C SER A 10 1.44 -14.87 -0.41
N SER A 11 1.17 -14.31 -1.59
CA SER A 11 0.64 -15.09 -2.72
C SER A 11 1.66 -16.12 -3.21
N PRO A 12 1.24 -17.36 -3.54
CA PRO A 12 2.12 -18.38 -4.10
C PRO A 12 2.87 -17.93 -5.37
N ALA A 13 2.28 -17.01 -6.14
CA ALA A 13 2.86 -16.50 -7.39
C ALA A 13 4.21 -15.77 -7.18
N TRP A 14 4.51 -15.32 -5.96
CA TRP A 14 5.82 -14.78 -5.61
C TRP A 14 6.95 -15.82 -5.52
N SER A 15 6.63 -17.12 -5.68
CA SER A 15 7.61 -18.21 -5.68
C SER A 15 8.14 -18.55 -7.08
N GLU A 16 7.53 -17.97 -8.13
CA GLU A 16 8.01 -18.11 -9.50
C GLU A 16 9.41 -17.47 -9.66
N PRO A 17 10.33 -18.04 -10.46
CA PRO A 17 11.76 -17.70 -10.41
C PRO A 17 12.08 -16.20 -10.54
N TRP A 18 11.41 -15.50 -11.45
CA TRP A 18 11.59 -14.06 -11.65
C TRP A 18 11.10 -13.24 -10.45
N TYR A 19 9.88 -13.54 -9.97
CA TYR A 19 9.27 -12.81 -8.86
C TYR A 19 9.94 -13.11 -7.53
N ASP A 20 10.43 -14.33 -7.32
CA ASP A 20 11.20 -14.71 -6.14
C ASP A 20 12.56 -13.99 -6.12
N TRP A 21 13.26 -13.92 -7.26
CA TRP A 21 14.47 -13.13 -7.39
C TRP A 21 14.23 -11.66 -7.09
N LEU A 22 13.15 -11.07 -7.63
CA LEU A 22 12.80 -9.67 -7.42
C LEU A 22 12.47 -9.38 -5.95
N ARG A 23 11.65 -10.22 -5.32
CA ARG A 23 11.31 -10.16 -3.89
C ARG A 23 12.55 -10.27 -3.01
N ARG A 24 13.42 -11.25 -3.26
CA ARG A 24 14.64 -11.45 -2.46
C ARG A 24 15.61 -10.28 -2.62
N SER A 25 15.76 -9.78 -3.83
CA SER A 25 16.58 -8.60 -4.14
C SER A 25 16.07 -7.38 -3.38
N TYR A 26 14.76 -7.13 -3.41
CA TYR A 26 14.11 -6.08 -2.62
C TYR A 26 14.41 -6.23 -1.12
N LEU A 27 14.08 -7.39 -0.52
CA LEU A 27 14.26 -7.63 0.92
C LEU A 27 15.72 -7.53 1.36
N LEU A 28 16.67 -7.94 0.51
CA LEU A 28 18.09 -7.80 0.78
C LEU A 28 18.51 -6.33 0.81
N ASN A 29 18.09 -5.54 -0.18
CA ASN A 29 18.41 -4.12 -0.25
C ASN A 29 17.76 -3.32 0.88
N SER A 30 16.51 -3.62 1.24
CA SER A 30 15.85 -2.97 2.39
C SER A 30 16.62 -3.20 3.70
N ARG A 31 17.03 -4.45 3.98
CA ARG A 31 17.86 -4.77 5.16
C ARG A 31 19.22 -4.09 5.11
N TYR A 32 19.81 -3.95 3.93
CA TYR A 32 21.10 -3.27 3.75
C TYR A 32 20.98 -1.78 4.08
N VAL A 33 19.94 -1.11 3.59
CA VAL A 33 19.68 0.30 3.90
C VAL A 33 19.45 0.50 5.40
N ASP A 34 18.67 -0.38 6.04
CA ASP A 34 18.48 -0.34 7.50
C ASP A 34 19.83 -0.46 8.24
N ALA A 35 20.67 -1.42 7.85
CA ALA A 35 21.99 -1.60 8.44
C ALA A 35 22.91 -0.37 8.23
N LEU A 36 22.82 0.29 7.07
CA LEU A 36 23.55 1.53 6.82
C LEU A 36 23.12 2.62 7.79
N VAL A 37 21.81 2.83 7.98
CA VAL A 37 21.29 3.81 8.94
C VAL A 37 21.76 3.53 10.36
N GLU A 38 21.75 2.27 10.79
CA GLU A 38 22.22 1.89 12.13
C GLU A 38 23.73 2.11 12.31
N SER A 39 24.53 1.99 11.24
CA SER A 39 25.98 2.19 11.28
C SER A 39 26.41 3.66 11.39
N MET A 40 25.50 4.61 11.20
CA MET A 40 25.81 6.05 11.21
C MET A 40 26.18 6.58 12.60
N GLN A 41 27.28 7.32 12.67
CA GLN A 41 27.71 8.06 13.87
C GLN A 41 26.97 9.40 14.00
N VAL A 42 25.69 9.34 14.33
CA VAL A 42 24.81 10.49 14.56
C VAL A 42 24.12 10.38 15.92
N ASP A 43 23.54 11.48 16.39
CA ASP A 43 22.71 11.48 17.60
C ASP A 43 21.44 10.62 17.41
N ALA A 44 20.83 10.21 18.53
CA ALA A 44 19.69 9.30 18.52
C ALA A 44 18.47 9.86 17.77
N ARG A 45 18.22 11.18 17.87
CA ARG A 45 17.08 11.83 17.21
C ARG A 45 17.26 11.85 15.70
N THR A 46 18.47 12.15 15.23
CA THR A 46 18.81 12.10 13.81
C THR A 46 18.72 10.68 13.27
N ARG A 47 19.21 9.67 14.01
CA ARG A 47 19.08 8.25 13.61
C ARG A 47 17.63 7.83 13.43
N GLU A 48 16.73 8.20 14.36
CA GLU A 48 15.30 7.85 14.22
C GLU A 48 14.67 8.46 12.97
N ARG A 49 14.98 9.73 12.68
CA ARG A 49 14.52 10.40 11.46
C ARG A 49 15.01 9.69 10.19
N MET A 50 16.28 9.30 10.17
CA MET A 50 16.86 8.55 9.05
C MET A 50 16.21 7.17 8.91
N ARG A 51 15.98 6.48 10.02
CA ARG A 51 15.29 5.18 10.04
C ARG A 51 13.86 5.29 9.52
N PHE A 52 13.14 6.35 9.90
CA PHE A 52 11.83 6.62 9.35
C PHE A 52 11.89 6.86 7.84
N ALA A 53 12.74 7.77 7.37
CA ALA A 53 12.87 8.08 5.94
C ALA A 53 13.29 6.86 5.11
N ALA A 54 14.26 6.07 5.60
CA ALA A 54 14.71 4.84 4.97
C ALA A 54 13.59 3.81 4.82
N ARG A 55 12.82 3.58 5.90
CA ARG A 55 11.64 2.69 5.86
C ARG A 55 10.60 3.18 4.85
N GLN A 56 10.26 4.46 4.86
CA GLN A 56 9.31 5.03 3.89
C GLN A 56 9.78 4.86 2.44
N LEU A 57 11.06 5.09 2.16
CA LEU A 57 11.63 4.89 0.83
C LEU A 57 11.63 3.41 0.43
N ALA A 58 12.06 2.52 1.32
CA ALA A 58 12.04 1.09 1.09
C ALA A 58 10.61 0.57 0.85
N ASP A 59 9.62 1.07 1.60
CA ASP A 59 8.23 0.67 1.41
C ASP A 59 7.66 1.19 0.10
N ALA A 60 7.97 2.42 -0.30
CA ALA A 60 7.55 2.99 -1.57
C ALA A 60 8.12 2.24 -2.78
N MET A 61 9.36 1.73 -2.66
CA MET A 61 10.05 0.97 -3.71
C MET A 61 9.67 -0.51 -3.78
N SER A 62 8.74 -0.98 -2.94
CA SER A 62 8.32 -2.39 -2.96
C SER A 62 7.79 -2.80 -4.34
N PRO A 63 8.24 -3.93 -4.90
CA PRO A 63 7.75 -4.41 -6.20
C PRO A 63 6.26 -4.77 -6.19
N ALA A 64 5.67 -4.98 -5.01
CA ALA A 64 4.23 -5.21 -4.87
C ALA A 64 3.39 -3.97 -5.19
N ASN A 65 3.99 -2.77 -5.15
CA ASN A 65 3.29 -1.50 -5.39
C ASN A 65 3.01 -1.21 -6.87
N PHE A 66 3.68 -1.91 -7.79
CA PHE A 66 3.60 -1.62 -9.22
C PHE A 66 2.93 -2.78 -9.97
N ALA A 67 1.91 -2.46 -10.77
CA ALA A 67 1.14 -3.47 -11.51
C ALA A 67 2.00 -4.34 -12.44
N ALA A 68 3.07 -3.78 -13.01
CA ALA A 68 3.96 -4.50 -13.92
C ALA A 68 4.88 -5.52 -13.21
N THR A 69 5.13 -5.35 -11.91
CA THR A 69 6.02 -6.23 -11.13
C THR A 69 5.28 -7.05 -10.08
N ASN A 70 3.98 -6.81 -9.91
CA ASN A 70 3.13 -7.57 -9.01
C ASN A 70 2.52 -8.78 -9.76
N PRO A 71 2.88 -10.03 -9.39
CA PRO A 71 2.43 -11.21 -10.12
C PRO A 71 0.91 -11.40 -10.08
N GLU A 72 0.24 -11.01 -8.99
CA GLU A 72 -1.21 -11.12 -8.87
C GLU A 72 -1.92 -10.14 -9.82
N ALA A 73 -1.38 -8.92 -9.95
CA ALA A 73 -1.89 -7.93 -10.88
C ALA A 73 -1.68 -8.35 -12.34
N VAL A 74 -0.49 -8.86 -12.68
CA VAL A 74 -0.18 -9.37 -14.01
C VAL A 74 -1.08 -10.56 -14.36
N GLN A 75 -1.23 -11.51 -13.44
CA GLN A 75 -2.09 -12.68 -13.64
C GLN A 75 -3.56 -12.26 -13.86
N LEU A 76 -4.09 -11.38 -13.02
CA LEU A 76 -5.46 -10.88 -13.18
C LEU A 76 -5.64 -10.12 -14.50
N ALA A 77 -4.64 -9.36 -14.95
CA ALA A 77 -4.67 -8.69 -16.24
C ALA A 77 -4.73 -9.70 -17.39
N LEU A 78 -3.98 -10.79 -17.33
CA LEU A 78 -4.02 -11.86 -18.34
C LEU A 78 -5.36 -12.59 -18.34
N GLU A 79 -5.83 -13.02 -17.17
CA GLU A 79 -7.10 -13.76 -17.01
C GLU A 79 -8.31 -12.95 -17.47
N SER A 80 -8.28 -11.63 -17.25
CA SER A 80 -9.34 -10.71 -17.68
C SER A 80 -9.13 -10.10 -19.06
N ASN A 81 -8.12 -10.53 -19.84
CA ASN A 81 -7.75 -9.92 -21.12
C ASN A 81 -7.59 -8.38 -21.05
N GLY A 82 -7.07 -7.88 -19.93
CA GLY A 82 -6.83 -6.46 -19.68
C GLY A 82 -8.05 -5.68 -19.16
N GLU A 83 -9.21 -6.32 -19.01
CA GLU A 83 -10.42 -5.65 -18.52
C GLU A 83 -10.21 -5.05 -17.11
N SER A 84 -9.53 -5.78 -16.22
CA SER A 84 -9.23 -5.33 -14.86
C SER A 84 -8.45 -4.00 -14.84
N LEU A 85 -7.44 -3.86 -15.70
CA LEU A 85 -6.65 -2.64 -15.85
C LEU A 85 -7.49 -1.50 -16.43
N SER A 86 -8.27 -1.77 -17.48
CA SER A 86 -9.13 -0.76 -18.12
C SER A 86 -10.16 -0.18 -17.13
N ARG A 87 -10.68 -1.02 -16.24
CA ARG A 87 -11.62 -0.62 -15.18
C ARG A 87 -10.90 0.16 -14.08
N GLY A 88 -9.69 -0.25 -13.71
CA GLY A 88 -8.85 0.49 -12.75
C GLY A 88 -8.52 1.90 -13.22
N ILE A 89 -8.13 2.08 -14.48
CA ILE A 89 -7.85 3.40 -15.06
C ILE A 89 -9.09 4.29 -15.09
N ARG A 90 -10.26 3.72 -15.41
CA ARG A 90 -11.54 4.45 -15.35
C ARG A 90 -11.85 4.96 -13.95
N GLN A 91 -11.68 4.13 -12.92
CA GLN A 91 -11.84 4.54 -11.51
C GLN A 91 -10.83 5.62 -11.12
N LEU A 92 -9.56 5.46 -11.50
CA LEU A 92 -8.53 6.46 -11.21
C LEU A 92 -8.83 7.83 -11.84
N MET A 93 -9.34 7.85 -13.07
CA MET A 93 -9.76 9.10 -13.72
C MET A 93 -10.93 9.74 -12.99
N ASP A 94 -11.91 8.95 -12.58
CA ASP A 94 -13.07 9.43 -11.82
C ASP A 94 -12.65 10.01 -10.47
N ASP A 95 -11.80 9.31 -9.72
CA ASP A 95 -11.23 9.79 -8.46
C ASP A 95 -10.45 11.12 -8.65
N THR A 96 -9.69 11.22 -9.75
CA THR A 96 -8.93 12.43 -10.08
C THR A 96 -9.85 13.62 -10.37
N LEU A 97 -10.96 13.39 -11.08
CA LEU A 97 -11.96 14.41 -11.38
C LEU A 97 -12.69 14.89 -10.11
N HIS A 98 -12.97 13.97 -9.18
CA HIS A 98 -13.61 14.30 -7.90
C HIS A 98 -12.63 14.84 -6.84
N GLY A 99 -11.32 14.79 -7.09
CA GLY A 99 -10.28 15.26 -6.18
C GLY A 99 -10.13 14.41 -4.91
N ARG A 100 -10.72 13.22 -4.87
CA ARG A 100 -10.64 12.27 -3.75
C ARG A 100 -10.82 10.85 -4.25
N ILE A 101 -10.23 9.90 -3.53
CA ILE A 101 -10.42 8.47 -3.79
C ILE A 101 -11.78 8.05 -3.25
N ALA A 102 -12.66 7.55 -4.12
CA ALA A 102 -13.94 6.99 -3.70
C ALA A 102 -13.71 5.68 -2.92
N THR A 103 -14.09 5.66 -1.65
CA THR A 103 -14.00 4.47 -0.79
C THR A 103 -15.32 3.71 -0.68
N THR A 104 -16.41 4.28 -1.20
CA THR A 104 -17.75 3.70 -1.16
C THR A 104 -18.56 4.15 -2.37
N ASP A 105 -19.62 3.41 -2.69
CA ASP A 105 -20.60 3.82 -3.69
C ASP A 105 -21.54 4.88 -3.09
N GLU A 106 -21.37 6.12 -3.51
CA GLU A 106 -22.17 7.24 -2.98
C GLU A 106 -23.62 7.20 -3.46
N THR A 107 -23.91 6.50 -4.56
CA THR A 107 -25.27 6.33 -5.07
C THR A 107 -26.07 5.33 -4.24
N ALA A 108 -25.40 4.52 -3.42
CA ALA A 108 -26.05 3.56 -2.53
C ALA A 108 -26.73 4.22 -1.33
N PHE A 109 -26.47 5.51 -1.05
CA PHE A 109 -26.98 6.21 0.13
C PHE A 109 -28.09 7.21 -0.23
N GLU A 110 -29.26 6.98 0.35
CA GLU A 110 -30.47 7.79 0.23
C GLU A 110 -30.82 8.38 1.61
N VAL A 111 -30.85 9.71 1.68
CA VAL A 111 -31.29 10.47 2.87
C VAL A 111 -32.70 10.04 3.26
N GLY A 112 -32.87 9.67 4.53
CA GLY A 112 -34.16 9.25 5.08
C GLY A 112 -34.51 7.78 4.84
N ARG A 113 -33.70 7.02 4.09
CA ARG A 113 -33.84 5.56 3.96
C ARG A 113 -32.71 4.81 4.65
N ASN A 114 -31.48 5.02 4.20
CA ASN A 114 -30.26 4.37 4.70
C ASN A 114 -29.14 5.37 5.02
N LEU A 115 -29.44 6.67 4.96
CA LEU A 115 -28.63 7.76 5.48
C LEU A 115 -29.49 8.63 6.42
N ALA A 116 -29.15 8.66 7.70
CA ALA A 116 -29.85 9.49 8.69
C ALA A 116 -29.32 10.94 8.67
N THR A 117 -30.21 11.93 8.70
CA THR A 117 -29.86 13.37 8.79
C THR A 117 -30.18 14.00 10.13
N THR A 118 -30.44 13.18 11.16
CA THR A 118 -30.62 13.66 12.53
C THR A 118 -29.34 14.35 13.01
N ALA A 119 -29.47 15.48 13.71
CA ALA A 119 -28.33 16.17 14.31
C ALA A 119 -27.54 15.19 15.20
N GLY A 120 -26.30 14.88 14.80
CA GLY A 120 -25.42 14.00 15.55
C GLY A 120 -24.94 14.69 16.83
N ALA A 121 -24.75 13.91 17.90
CA ALA A 121 -24.08 14.34 19.11
C ALA A 121 -22.76 13.57 19.25
N VAL A 122 -21.64 14.28 19.42
CA VAL A 122 -20.34 13.66 19.71
C VAL A 122 -20.39 13.15 21.15
N VAL A 123 -20.42 11.83 21.32
CA VAL A 123 -20.46 11.18 22.65
C VAL A 123 -19.08 10.85 23.19
N PHE A 124 -18.05 10.89 22.34
CA PHE A 124 -16.66 10.64 22.72
C PHE A 124 -15.69 11.19 21.66
N GLU A 125 -14.66 11.90 22.11
CA GLU A 125 -13.55 12.43 21.31
C GLU A 125 -12.24 12.12 22.04
N ASN A 126 -11.16 11.80 21.31
CA ASN A 126 -9.84 11.55 21.89
C ASN A 126 -8.73 12.30 21.13
N GLU A 127 -7.55 12.38 21.73
CA GLU A 127 -6.39 13.16 21.25
C GLU A 127 -5.63 12.55 20.05
N VAL A 128 -6.17 11.55 19.35
CA VAL A 128 -5.44 10.80 18.30
C VAL A 128 -5.93 11.11 16.89
N MET A 129 -6.52 12.29 16.66
CA MET A 129 -6.78 12.82 15.31
C MET A 129 -5.76 13.89 14.92
#